data_AF-J3KQW6-F1
#
_entry.id   AF-J3KQW6-F1
#
_cell.length_a   1.000
_cell.length_b   1.000
_cell.length_c   1.000
_cell.angle_alpha   90.00
_cell.angle_beta   90.00
_cell.angle_gamma   90.00
#
_symmetry.space_group_name_H-M   'P 1'
#
loop_
_entity.id
_entity.type
_entity.pdbx_description
1 polymer ?
#
loop_
_entity_poly.entity_id
_entity_poly.type
_entity_poly.pdbx_seq_one_letter_code
_entity_poly.pdbx_strand_id
1 'polypeptide(L)'
;MAWQVSLLELEDRLQCPICLEVFKESLMLQCGHSYCKGCLVSLSYHLDTKVRCPMCWQVVDGSSSLPNVSLAWVIEALRLPGDPEPKVCVHHRNPLSLFCEKDQELICGLCGLLGSHQHHPVTPVSTVCSRMKEELAALFSELKQEQKKVDELIAKLVKNRTRIVNESDVFSWVIRREFQELRHPVDEEKARCLEGIGGHTRGLVASLDMQLEQAQGTRERLAQAECVLEQFGNEDHHEFIWKFHSMASRLTKTEELEKKWRNGLAASHSLPQQVRPQRRTP
;
A
#
# COMPACT_ATOMS: atom_id res chain seq x y z
N MET A 1 -24.30 60.00 24.12
CA MET A 1 -22.88 59.60 24.09
C MET A 1 -22.77 58.31 24.89
N ALA A 2 -22.71 57.16 24.22
CA ALA A 2 -22.55 55.86 24.89
C ALA A 2 -21.08 55.73 25.31
N TRP A 3 -20.80 55.62 26.60
CA TRP A 3 -19.45 55.40 27.10
C TRP A 3 -19.06 53.96 26.78
N GLN A 4 -18.05 53.81 25.93
CA GLN A 4 -17.48 52.52 25.57
C GLN A 4 -16.57 52.09 26.72
N VAL A 5 -17.14 51.38 27.70
CA VAL A 5 -16.41 50.76 28.82
C VAL A 5 -16.11 49.32 28.40
N SER A 6 -14.85 48.90 28.48
CA SER A 6 -14.48 47.51 28.22
C SER A 6 -14.99 46.59 29.34
N LEU A 7 -15.25 45.32 29.03
CA LEU A 7 -15.74 44.34 30.01
C LEU A 7 -14.77 44.22 31.22
N LEU A 8 -13.46 44.29 30.95
CA LEU A 8 -12.40 44.21 31.94
C LEU A 8 -12.39 45.43 32.90
N GLU A 9 -12.59 46.64 32.37
CA GLU A 9 -12.71 47.87 33.18
C GLU A 9 -14.00 47.88 34.02
N LEU A 10 -15.02 47.11 33.62
CA LEU A 10 -16.27 47.00 34.37
C LEU A 10 -16.14 45.97 35.51
N GLU A 11 -15.40 44.88 35.31
CA GLU A 11 -15.10 43.89 36.36
C GLU A 11 -14.36 44.52 37.55
N ASP A 12 -13.38 45.39 37.29
CA ASP A 12 -12.66 46.13 38.35
C ASP A 12 -13.58 47.02 39.19
N ARG A 13 -14.68 47.51 38.61
CA ARG A 13 -15.67 48.35 39.31
C ARG A 13 -16.74 47.54 40.03
N LEU A 14 -16.75 46.23 39.86
CA LEU A 14 -17.66 45.28 40.51
C LEU A 14 -16.97 44.45 41.59
N GLN A 15 -15.80 44.88 42.06
CA GLN A 15 -15.05 44.22 43.11
C GLN A 15 -15.46 44.67 44.51
N CYS A 16 -15.50 43.70 45.42
CA CYS A 16 -15.63 43.96 46.84
C CYS A 16 -14.36 44.59 47.39
N PRO A 17 -14.41 45.73 48.10
CA PRO A 17 -13.22 46.42 48.60
C PRO A 17 -12.48 45.68 49.72
N ILE A 18 -13.02 44.55 50.20
CA ILE A 18 -12.38 43.71 51.23
C ILE A 18 -11.60 42.57 50.59
N CYS A 19 -12.25 41.78 49.72
CA CYS A 19 -11.60 40.62 49.10
C CYS A 19 -11.01 40.92 47.73
N LEU A 20 -11.27 42.10 47.16
CA LEU A 20 -10.84 42.54 45.82
C LEU A 20 -11.29 41.59 44.68
N GLU A 21 -12.34 40.82 44.96
CA GLU A 21 -12.97 39.92 44.00
C GLU A 21 -14.33 40.47 43.60
N VAL A 22 -14.82 40.09 42.42
CA VAL A 22 -16.19 40.41 41.99
C VAL A 22 -17.19 40.00 43.08
N PHE A 23 -18.14 40.87 43.41
CA PHE A 23 -19.05 40.64 44.54
C PHE A 23 -19.76 39.28 44.47
N LYS A 24 -19.73 38.54 45.59
CA LYS A 24 -20.48 37.29 45.79
C LYS A 24 -21.47 37.50 46.93
N GLU A 25 -22.75 37.25 46.67
CA GLU A 25 -23.83 37.50 47.63
C GLU A 25 -23.69 38.89 48.27
N SER A 26 -23.67 39.95 47.45
CA SER A 26 -23.44 41.31 47.92
C SER A 26 -24.55 41.75 48.88
N LEU A 27 -24.14 42.26 50.04
CA LEU A 27 -25.02 42.99 50.96
C LEU A 27 -24.65 44.47 50.92
N MET A 28 -25.66 45.32 50.89
CA MET A 28 -25.52 46.76 50.97
C MET A 28 -25.75 47.22 52.41
N LEU A 29 -24.80 47.99 52.93
CA LEU A 29 -24.94 48.72 54.18
C LEU A 29 -25.83 49.96 54.00
N GLN A 30 -26.37 50.48 55.09
CA GLN A 30 -27.23 51.68 55.11
C GLN A 30 -26.51 52.93 54.59
N CYS A 31 -25.17 52.94 54.62
CA CYS A 31 -24.34 53.97 54.02
C CYS A 31 -24.16 53.81 52.49
N GLY A 32 -24.82 52.84 51.85
CA GLY A 32 -24.80 52.58 50.40
C GLY A 32 -23.64 51.73 49.88
N HIS A 33 -22.63 51.44 50.71
CA HIS A 33 -21.48 50.61 50.31
C HIS A 33 -21.83 49.13 50.36
N SER A 34 -21.41 48.39 49.34
CA SER A 34 -21.67 46.96 49.21
C SER A 34 -20.41 46.14 49.51
N TYR A 35 -20.62 44.93 50.04
CA TYR A 35 -19.58 43.97 50.43
C TYR A 35 -20.11 42.55 50.23
N CYS A 36 -19.23 41.56 50.02
CA CYS A 36 -19.66 40.16 50.02
C CYS A 36 -20.20 39.77 51.39
N LYS A 37 -21.27 38.95 51.44
CA LYS A 37 -21.84 38.43 52.71
C LYS A 37 -20.76 37.82 53.62
N GLY A 38 -19.87 36.99 53.06
CA GLY A 38 -18.76 36.41 53.81
C GLY A 38 -17.79 37.45 54.38
N CYS A 39 -17.51 38.52 53.63
CA CYS A 39 -16.62 39.60 54.08
C CYS A 39 -17.24 40.42 55.22
N LEU A 40 -18.56 40.64 55.20
CA LEU A 40 -19.26 41.35 56.28
C LEU A 40 -19.38 40.52 57.54
N VAL A 41 -19.66 39.23 57.42
CA VAL A 41 -19.68 38.31 58.57
C VAL A 41 -18.30 38.29 59.25
N SER A 42 -17.22 38.24 58.48
CA SER A 42 -15.86 38.31 59.03
C SER A 42 -15.57 39.64 59.74
N LEU A 43 -16.16 40.75 59.29
CA LEU A 43 -16.05 42.06 59.96
C LEU A 43 -16.88 42.14 61.25
N SER A 44 -18.05 41.49 61.29
CA SER A 44 -18.95 41.52 62.45
C SER A 44 -18.56 40.55 63.56
N TYR A 45 -17.73 39.53 63.29
CA TYR A 45 -17.21 38.61 64.32
C TYR A 45 -16.46 39.31 65.47
N HIS A 46 -16.03 40.56 65.27
CA HIS A 46 -15.31 41.36 66.27
C HIS A 46 -16.16 42.43 66.99
N LEU A 47 -17.39 42.70 66.55
CA LEU A 47 -18.20 43.82 67.07
C LEU A 47 -19.68 43.44 67.18
N ASP A 48 -20.22 43.58 68.39
CA ASP A 48 -21.60 43.31 68.75
C ASP A 48 -22.56 44.18 67.91
N THR A 49 -23.15 43.56 66.87
CA THR A 49 -24.15 44.08 65.91
C THR A 49 -23.82 45.34 65.08
N LYS A 50 -22.89 46.20 65.50
CA LYS A 50 -22.49 47.43 64.80
C LYS A 50 -21.20 47.26 64.01
N VAL A 51 -21.26 47.48 62.71
CA VAL A 51 -20.12 47.42 61.79
C VAL A 51 -19.71 48.84 61.39
N ARG A 52 -18.41 49.13 61.41
CA ARG A 52 -17.87 50.38 60.86
C ARG A 52 -17.50 50.17 59.40
N CYS A 53 -18.12 50.91 58.50
CA CYS A 53 -17.89 50.81 57.06
C CYS A 53 -16.43 51.16 56.71
N PRO A 54 -15.65 50.25 56.09
CA PRO A 54 -14.26 50.52 55.71
C PRO A 54 -14.07 51.69 54.72
N MET A 55 -15.11 51.99 53.91
CA MET A 55 -15.00 53.00 52.85
C MET A 55 -15.34 54.42 53.31
N CYS A 56 -16.27 54.58 54.25
CA CYS A 56 -16.74 55.91 54.69
C CYS A 56 -16.72 56.11 56.21
N TRP A 57 -16.25 55.12 56.97
CA TRP A 57 -16.08 55.15 58.42
C TRP A 57 -17.36 55.35 59.25
N GLN A 58 -18.53 55.32 58.60
CA GLN A 58 -19.83 55.38 59.27
C GLN A 58 -20.10 54.08 60.03
N VAL A 59 -20.58 54.20 61.27
CA VAL A 59 -21.03 53.07 62.08
C VAL A 59 -22.47 52.77 61.70
N VAL A 60 -22.69 51.55 61.24
CA VAL A 60 -23.98 51.09 60.74
C VAL A 60 -24.34 49.75 61.37
N ASP A 61 -25.61 49.39 61.37
CA ASP A 61 -26.06 48.11 61.90
C ASP A 61 -25.85 47.01 60.86
N GLY A 62 -24.94 46.09 61.17
CA GLY A 62 -24.60 44.97 60.28
C GLY A 62 -25.70 43.92 60.20
N SER A 63 -26.62 43.88 61.17
CA SER A 63 -27.72 42.90 61.21
C SER A 63 -28.88 43.26 60.28
N SER A 64 -29.01 44.53 59.88
CA SER A 64 -30.05 45.02 58.97
C SER A 64 -29.55 45.30 57.54
N SER A 65 -28.37 44.76 57.17
CA SER A 65 -27.87 44.87 55.80
C SER A 65 -28.72 44.05 54.81
N LEU A 66 -29.13 44.67 53.71
CA LEU A 66 -29.99 44.04 52.70
C LEU A 66 -29.19 43.55 51.49
N PRO A 67 -29.61 42.47 50.82
CA PRO A 67 -28.99 42.04 49.56
C PRO A 67 -29.05 43.13 48.49
N ASN A 68 -27.92 43.37 47.80
CA ASN A 68 -27.88 44.27 46.66
C ASN A 68 -28.26 43.51 45.37
N VAL A 69 -29.56 43.32 45.17
CA VAL A 69 -30.12 42.56 44.05
C VAL A 69 -29.77 43.16 42.68
N SER A 70 -29.66 44.48 42.58
CA SER A 70 -29.27 45.16 41.34
C SER A 70 -27.84 44.85 40.95
N LEU A 71 -26.92 44.85 41.92
CA LEU A 71 -25.53 44.49 41.71
C LEU A 71 -25.39 43.00 41.36
N ALA A 72 -26.16 42.13 42.02
CA ALA A 72 -26.20 40.70 41.67
C ALA A 72 -26.66 40.48 40.23
N TRP A 73 -27.69 41.20 39.78
CA TRP A 73 -28.21 41.10 38.41
C TRP A 73 -27.22 41.59 37.36
N VAL A 74 -26.50 42.69 37.62
CA VAL A 74 -25.45 43.21 36.74
C VAL A 74 -24.29 42.22 36.62
N ILE A 75 -23.85 41.63 37.74
CA ILE A 75 -22.77 40.63 37.75
C ILE A 75 -23.19 39.39 36.96
N GLU A 76 -24.43 38.95 37.12
CA GLU A 76 -24.95 37.78 36.41
C GLU A 76 -25.09 38.02 34.90
N ALA A 77 -25.55 39.21 34.49
CA ALA A 77 -25.66 39.59 33.09
C ALA A 77 -24.30 39.67 32.37
N LEU A 78 -23.21 39.83 33.13
CA LEU A 78 -21.84 39.89 32.60
C LEU A 78 -21.14 38.53 32.57
N ARG A 79 -21.67 37.50 33.24
CA ARG A 79 -21.10 36.14 33.19
C ARG A 79 -21.41 35.47 31.86
N LEU A 80 -20.37 35.07 31.13
CA LEU A 80 -20.51 34.30 29.90
C LEU A 80 -20.91 32.84 30.22
N PRO A 81 -21.86 32.23 29.48
CA PRO A 81 -22.23 30.83 29.68
C PRO A 81 -21.04 29.91 29.34
N GLY A 82 -20.49 29.22 30.34
CA GLY A 82 -19.46 28.19 30.13
C GLY A 82 -18.14 28.39 30.87
N ASP A 83 -18.01 29.43 31.70
CA ASP A 83 -16.82 29.59 32.54
C ASP A 83 -16.85 28.51 33.66
N PRO A 84 -15.82 27.64 33.78
CA PRO A 84 -15.76 26.67 34.85
C PRO A 84 -15.74 27.41 36.20
N GLU A 85 -16.55 26.94 37.16
CA GLU A 85 -16.59 27.54 38.50
C GLU A 85 -15.16 27.76 39.03
N PRO A 86 -14.83 28.98 39.50
CA PRO A 86 -13.48 29.30 39.93
C PRO A 86 -13.10 28.35 41.06
N LYS A 87 -12.05 27.56 40.86
CA LYS A 87 -11.54 26.65 41.89
C LYS A 87 -11.13 27.47 43.10
N VAL A 88 -11.77 27.20 44.24
CA VAL A 88 -11.55 27.91 45.50
C VAL A 88 -10.73 27.07 46.47
N CYS A 89 -9.95 27.74 47.31
CA CYS A 89 -9.23 27.13 48.42
C CYS A 89 -10.22 26.53 49.44
N VAL A 90 -9.94 25.30 49.89
CA VAL A 90 -10.77 24.57 50.85
C VAL A 90 -10.88 25.30 52.20
N HIS A 91 -9.78 25.94 52.64
CA HIS A 91 -9.70 26.60 53.94
C HIS A 91 -10.27 28.02 53.95
N HIS A 92 -10.06 28.76 52.87
CA HIS A 92 -10.34 30.20 52.82
C HIS A 92 -11.51 30.57 51.91
N ARG A 93 -11.99 29.62 51.09
CA ARG A 93 -13.01 29.83 50.04
C ARG A 93 -12.69 30.98 49.07
N ASN A 94 -11.41 31.36 48.98
CA ASN A 94 -10.88 32.34 48.04
C ASN A 94 -10.38 31.66 46.76
N PRO A 95 -10.43 32.32 45.60
CA PRO A 95 -9.91 31.77 44.34
C PRO A 95 -8.44 31.35 44.43
N LEU A 96 -8.11 30.25 43.77
CA LEU A 96 -6.73 29.78 43.62
C LEU A 96 -6.04 30.55 42.50
N SER A 97 -5.50 31.73 42.81
CA SER A 97 -4.90 32.66 41.84
C SER A 97 -3.36 32.68 41.87
N LEU A 98 -2.73 32.00 42.83
CA LEU A 98 -1.28 31.93 42.98
C LEU A 98 -0.77 30.48 42.86
N PHE A 99 0.48 30.32 42.42
CA PHE A 99 1.19 29.06 42.37
C PHE A 99 2.40 29.12 43.29
N CYS A 100 2.53 28.16 44.21
CA CYS A 100 3.68 28.03 45.08
C CYS A 100 4.76 27.20 44.38
N GLU A 101 5.90 27.79 44.05
CA GLU A 101 6.94 27.09 43.27
C GLU A 101 7.65 25.98 44.05
N LYS A 102 7.74 26.11 45.38
CA LYS A 102 8.37 25.10 46.23
C LYS A 102 7.52 23.82 46.39
N ASP A 103 6.23 24.00 46.64
CA ASP A 103 5.29 22.89 46.90
C ASP A 103 4.58 22.41 45.62
N GLN A 104 4.70 23.16 44.52
CA GLN A 104 4.04 22.91 43.23
C GLN A 104 2.51 22.86 43.32
N GLU A 105 1.94 23.74 44.16
CA GLU A 105 0.51 23.77 44.43
C GLU A 105 -0.13 25.11 44.06
N LEU A 106 -1.39 25.05 43.64
CA LEU A 106 -2.24 26.22 43.47
C LEU A 106 -2.79 26.65 44.83
N ILE A 107 -2.53 27.89 45.21
CA ILE A 107 -2.91 28.45 46.51
C ILE A 107 -3.72 29.75 46.32
N CYS A 108 -4.48 30.15 47.35
CA CYS A 108 -5.11 31.47 47.39
C CYS A 108 -4.19 32.51 48.06
N GLY A 109 -4.49 33.80 47.90
CA GLY A 109 -3.72 34.89 48.50
C GLY A 109 -3.53 34.79 50.02
N LEU A 110 -4.53 34.27 50.76
CA LEU A 110 -4.43 34.09 52.21
C LEU A 110 -3.46 32.97 52.61
N CYS A 111 -3.41 31.88 51.84
CA CYS A 111 -2.43 30.79 52.05
C CYS A 111 -0.99 31.29 51.90
N GLY A 112 -0.76 32.19 50.93
CA GLY A 112 0.56 32.79 50.67
C GLY A 112 0.92 33.94 51.62
N LEU A 113 -0.05 34.67 52.18
CA LEU A 113 0.24 35.84 53.03
C LEU A 113 0.27 35.51 54.54
N LEU A 114 -0.66 34.67 55.00
CA LEU A 114 -0.88 34.39 56.43
C LEU A 114 -0.92 32.88 56.75
N GLY A 115 -0.92 32.03 55.72
CA GLY A 115 -1.02 30.58 55.86
C GLY A 115 0.34 29.85 55.80
N SER A 116 0.28 28.56 55.50
CA SER A 116 1.43 27.64 55.46
C SER A 116 2.51 27.99 54.43
N HIS A 117 2.26 28.90 53.49
CA HIS A 117 3.17 29.22 52.38
C HIS A 117 3.80 30.64 52.49
N GLN A 118 3.77 31.27 53.67
CA GLN A 118 4.22 32.67 53.90
C GLN A 118 5.66 32.98 53.47
N HIS A 119 6.54 31.96 53.45
CA HIS A 119 7.95 32.12 53.08
C HIS A 119 8.32 31.38 51.79
N HIS A 120 7.34 30.91 51.03
CA HIS A 120 7.60 30.21 49.78
C HIS A 120 7.53 31.18 48.59
N PRO A 121 8.35 30.94 47.53
CA PRO A 121 8.22 31.68 46.28
C PRO A 121 6.84 31.42 45.68
N VAL A 122 6.05 32.48 45.55
CA VAL A 122 4.70 32.43 44.97
C VAL A 122 4.63 33.32 43.74
N THR A 123 4.02 32.79 42.69
CA THR A 123 3.95 33.43 41.38
C THR A 123 2.49 33.40 40.90
N PRO A 124 1.95 34.45 40.26
CA PRO A 124 0.59 34.41 39.72
C PRO A 124 0.40 33.26 38.73
N VAL A 125 -0.76 32.60 38.80
CA VAL A 125 -1.07 31.44 37.95
C VAL A 125 -1.01 31.79 36.47
N SER A 126 -1.48 32.98 36.09
CA SER A 126 -1.40 33.47 34.71
C SER A 126 0.03 33.48 34.17
N THR A 127 0.99 33.95 34.97
CA THR A 127 2.41 34.02 34.60
C THR A 127 3.02 32.62 34.44
N VAL A 128 2.77 31.72 35.41
CA VAL A 128 3.30 30.34 35.35
C VAL A 128 2.68 29.57 34.20
N CYS A 129 1.37 29.69 33.99
CA CYS A 129 0.68 29.06 32.86
C CYS A 129 1.21 29.57 31.52
N SER A 130 1.45 30.87 31.35
CA SER A 130 2.02 31.40 30.12
C SER A 130 3.41 30.84 29.86
N ARG A 131 4.30 30.85 30.86
CA ARG A 131 5.66 30.27 30.74
C ARG A 131 5.62 28.79 30.37
N MET A 132 4.83 27.98 31.09
CA MET A 132 4.70 26.55 30.81
C MET A 132 4.11 26.28 29.42
N LYS A 133 3.14 27.08 28.97
CA LYS A 133 2.59 26.98 27.61
C LYS A 133 3.63 27.32 26.54
N GLU A 134 4.47 28.32 26.78
CA GLU A 134 5.56 28.69 25.87
C GLU A 134 6.63 27.58 25.80
N GLU A 135 7.04 27.03 26.93
CA GLU A 135 7.97 25.89 26.99
C GLU A 135 7.41 24.67 26.25
N LEU A 136 6.13 24.34 26.47
CA LEU A 136 5.46 23.28 25.73
C LEU A 136 5.43 23.58 24.23
N ALA A 137 5.10 24.81 23.83
CA ALA A 137 5.06 25.20 22.42
C ALA A 137 6.44 25.09 21.75
N ALA A 138 7.52 25.42 22.47
CA ALA A 138 8.88 25.23 22.01
C ALA A 138 9.20 23.74 21.79
N LEU A 139 8.95 22.89 22.79
CA LEU A 139 9.15 21.43 22.68
C LEU A 139 8.32 20.81 21.55
N PHE A 140 7.06 21.23 21.38
CA PHE A 140 6.23 20.79 20.26
C PHE A 140 6.81 21.21 18.91
N SER A 141 7.40 22.39 18.82
CA SER A 141 8.02 22.89 17.59
C SER A 141 9.27 22.09 17.24
N GLU A 142 10.11 21.78 18.22
CA GLU A 142 11.28 20.91 18.06
C GLU A 142 10.89 19.50 17.61
N LEU A 143 9.90 18.89 18.29
CA LEU A 143 9.40 17.56 17.91
C LEU A 143 8.85 17.54 16.48
N LYS A 144 8.10 18.58 16.08
CA LYS A 144 7.61 18.70 14.70
C LYS A 144 8.74 18.85 13.69
N GLN A 145 9.83 19.52 14.06
CA GLN A 145 11.00 19.65 13.19
C GLN A 145 11.72 18.31 13.02
N GLU A 146 11.93 17.57 14.10
CA GLU A 146 12.52 16.23 14.04
C GLU A 146 11.65 15.24 13.26
N GLN A 147 10.33 15.29 13.46
CA GLN A 147 9.36 14.52 12.66
C GLN A 147 9.57 14.76 11.16
N LYS A 148 9.65 16.03 10.73
CA LYS A 148 9.87 16.38 9.31
C LYS A 148 11.20 15.85 8.77
N LYS A 149 12.29 15.93 9.56
CA LYS A 149 13.60 15.39 9.16
C LYS A 149 13.52 13.88 8.93
N VAL A 150 12.85 13.15 9.82
CA VAL A 150 12.66 11.70 9.69
C VAL A 150 11.79 11.38 8.47
N ASP A 151 10.71 12.13 8.24
CA ASP A 151 9.84 11.94 7.08
C ASP A 151 10.60 12.16 5.75
N GLU A 152 11.46 13.17 5.68
CA GLU A 152 12.33 13.41 4.53
C GLU A 152 13.34 12.27 4.30
N LEU A 153 13.91 11.72 5.38
CA LEU A 153 14.81 10.57 5.31
C LEU A 153 14.06 9.33 4.81
N ILE A 154 12.86 9.07 5.31
CA ILE A 154 11.99 7.98 4.84
C ILE A 154 11.70 8.16 3.35
N ALA A 155 11.31 9.36 2.92
CA ALA A 155 11.01 9.64 1.51
C ALA A 155 12.23 9.38 0.60
N LYS A 156 13.44 9.78 1.04
CA LYS A 156 14.69 9.51 0.32
C LYS A 156 14.99 8.02 0.23
N LEU A 157 14.83 7.28 1.34
CA LEU A 157 15.06 5.84 1.38
C LEU A 157 14.07 5.07 0.48
N VAL A 158 12.79 5.43 0.54
CA VAL A 158 11.76 4.83 -0.32
C VAL A 158 12.06 5.10 -1.79
N LYS A 159 12.40 6.34 -2.16
CA LYS A 159 12.79 6.69 -3.54
C LYS A 159 13.99 5.88 -4.02
N ASN A 160 15.02 5.75 -3.19
CA ASN A 160 16.21 4.96 -3.51
C ASN A 160 15.88 3.48 -3.70
N ARG A 161 15.07 2.90 -2.80
CA ARG A 161 14.59 1.52 -2.91
C ARG A 161 13.85 1.29 -4.23
N THR A 162 12.89 2.15 -4.57
CA THR A 162 12.12 2.05 -5.80
C THR A 162 13.01 2.15 -7.03
N ARG A 163 13.99 3.07 -7.03
CA ARG A 163 14.97 3.17 -8.12
C ARG A 163 15.74 1.86 -8.32
N ILE A 164 16.29 1.30 -7.24
CA ILE A 164 17.09 0.06 -7.31
C ILE A 164 16.26 -1.11 -7.84
N VAL A 165 15.02 -1.25 -7.36
CA VAL A 165 14.12 -2.31 -7.83
C VAL A 165 13.80 -2.13 -9.32
N ASN A 166 13.42 -0.92 -9.74
CA ASN A 166 13.11 -0.65 -11.14
C ASN A 166 14.31 -0.89 -12.06
N GLU A 167 15.52 -0.45 -11.67
CA GLU A 167 16.74 -0.71 -12.42
C GLU A 167 17.01 -2.22 -12.53
N SER A 168 16.89 -2.96 -11.42
CA SER A 168 17.06 -4.41 -11.40
C SER A 168 16.04 -5.14 -12.29
N ASP A 169 14.77 -4.70 -12.30
CA ASP A 169 13.72 -5.26 -13.15
C ASP A 169 14.01 -5.01 -14.63
N VAL A 170 14.45 -3.79 -14.97
CA VAL A 170 14.86 -3.44 -16.35
C VAL A 170 16.04 -4.31 -16.78
N PHE A 171 17.09 -4.43 -15.96
CA PHE A 171 18.23 -5.30 -16.29
C PHE A 171 17.81 -6.76 -16.45
N SER A 172 16.99 -7.26 -15.54
CA SER A 172 16.47 -8.64 -15.61
C SER A 172 15.62 -8.87 -16.85
N TRP A 173 14.83 -7.87 -17.27
CA TRP A 173 14.05 -7.91 -18.50
C TRP A 173 14.96 -7.94 -19.74
N VAL A 174 15.96 -7.05 -19.81
CA VAL A 174 16.93 -7.01 -20.92
C VAL A 174 17.64 -8.36 -21.03
N ILE A 175 18.19 -8.88 -19.93
CA ILE A 175 18.87 -10.17 -19.91
C ILE A 175 17.93 -11.27 -20.43
N ARG A 176 16.71 -11.38 -19.90
CA ARG A 176 15.75 -12.38 -20.36
C ARG A 176 15.46 -12.27 -21.86
N ARG A 177 15.29 -11.05 -22.36
CA ARG A 177 15.04 -10.79 -23.78
C ARG A 177 16.22 -11.23 -24.64
N GLU A 178 17.44 -10.77 -24.34
CA GLU A 178 18.63 -11.13 -25.13
C GLU A 178 18.86 -12.65 -25.16
N PHE A 179 18.68 -13.34 -24.02
CA PHE A 179 18.78 -14.80 -23.98
C PHE A 179 17.65 -15.50 -24.75
N GLN A 180 16.46 -14.90 -24.85
CA GLN A 180 15.37 -15.43 -25.65
C GLN A 180 15.64 -15.26 -27.15
N GLU A 181 16.16 -14.11 -27.58
CA GLU A 181 16.59 -13.87 -28.97
C GLU A 181 17.69 -14.86 -29.40
N LEU A 182 18.59 -15.24 -28.50
CA LEU A 182 19.60 -16.27 -28.79
C LEU A 182 19.02 -17.68 -28.86
N ARG A 183 17.98 -18.00 -28.06
CA ARG A 183 17.34 -19.33 -28.06
C ARG A 183 16.46 -19.56 -29.28
N HIS A 184 15.79 -18.52 -29.79
CA HIS A 184 14.84 -18.65 -30.88
C HIS A 184 15.45 -19.30 -32.14
N PRO A 185 16.59 -18.85 -32.69
CA PRO A 185 17.21 -19.50 -33.84
C PRO A 185 17.68 -20.93 -33.56
N VAL A 186 18.13 -21.21 -32.33
CA VAL A 186 18.57 -22.55 -31.93
C VAL A 186 17.38 -23.52 -31.89
N ASP A 187 16.25 -23.09 -31.35
CA ASP A 187 15.03 -23.88 -31.31
C ASP A 187 14.45 -24.09 -32.72
N GLU A 188 14.51 -23.06 -33.58
CA GLU A 188 14.14 -23.17 -34.99
C GLU A 188 15.03 -24.16 -35.76
N GLU A 189 16.35 -24.06 -35.61
CA GLU A 189 17.29 -24.97 -36.29
C GLU A 189 17.12 -26.41 -35.78
N LYS A 190 16.92 -26.59 -34.47
CA LYS A 190 16.60 -27.89 -33.88
C LYS A 190 15.32 -28.48 -34.50
N ALA A 191 14.25 -27.69 -34.61
CA ALA A 191 13.00 -28.14 -35.23
C ALA A 191 13.22 -28.54 -36.70
N ARG A 192 13.98 -27.74 -37.45
CA ARG A 192 14.31 -28.02 -38.86
C ARG A 192 15.10 -29.31 -39.02
N CYS A 193 16.11 -29.56 -38.18
CA CYS A 193 16.87 -30.82 -38.19
C CYS A 193 15.97 -32.02 -37.90
N LEU A 194 15.09 -31.94 -36.90
CA LEU A 194 14.17 -33.02 -36.57
C LEU A 194 13.18 -33.31 -37.71
N GLU A 195 12.66 -32.26 -38.35
CA GLU A 195 11.79 -32.40 -39.51
C GLU A 195 12.53 -33.04 -40.70
N GLY A 196 13.78 -32.64 -40.95
CA GLY A 196 14.62 -33.22 -41.99
C GLY A 196 14.88 -34.71 -41.79
N ILE A 197 15.24 -35.13 -40.56
CA ILE A 197 15.41 -36.55 -40.22
C ILE A 197 14.08 -37.30 -40.38
N GLY A 198 12.98 -36.73 -39.90
CA GLY A 198 11.64 -37.32 -40.04
C GLY A 198 11.24 -37.49 -41.50
N GLY A 199 11.50 -36.47 -42.33
CA GLY A 199 11.24 -36.50 -43.78
C GLY A 199 12.08 -37.55 -44.50
N HIS A 200 13.38 -37.62 -44.20
CA HIS A 200 14.27 -38.63 -44.78
C HIS A 200 13.83 -40.05 -44.40
N THR A 201 13.51 -40.27 -43.12
CA THR A 201 13.03 -41.57 -42.62
C THR A 201 11.71 -41.97 -43.30
N ARG A 202 10.75 -41.04 -43.42
CA ARG A 202 9.50 -41.29 -44.16
C ARG A 202 9.76 -41.66 -45.62
N GLY A 203 10.71 -40.98 -46.27
CA GLY A 203 11.11 -41.29 -47.66
C GLY A 203 11.70 -42.69 -47.80
N LEU A 204 12.59 -43.09 -46.89
CA LEU A 204 13.16 -44.44 -46.87
C LEU A 204 12.09 -45.51 -46.62
N VAL A 205 11.20 -45.29 -45.65
CA VAL A 205 10.10 -46.21 -45.36
C VAL A 205 9.18 -46.36 -46.57
N ALA A 206 8.75 -45.26 -47.20
CA ALA A 206 7.90 -45.32 -48.39
C ALA A 206 8.59 -46.06 -49.57
N SER A 207 9.90 -45.90 -49.73
CA SER A 207 10.66 -46.66 -50.74
C SER A 207 10.69 -48.16 -50.43
N LEU A 208 10.85 -48.53 -49.16
CA LEU A 208 10.82 -49.93 -48.73
C LEU A 208 9.42 -50.52 -48.90
N ASP A 209 8.38 -49.79 -48.54
CA ASP A 209 6.99 -50.21 -48.72
C ASP A 209 6.68 -50.48 -50.20
N MET A 210 7.10 -49.60 -51.11
CA MET A 210 6.93 -49.81 -52.55
C MET A 210 7.66 -51.06 -53.06
N GLN A 211 8.89 -51.30 -52.59
CA GLN A 211 9.64 -52.51 -52.95
C GLN A 211 8.97 -53.77 -52.39
N LEU A 212 8.41 -53.68 -51.19
CA LEU A 212 7.70 -54.77 -50.54
C LEU A 212 6.41 -55.13 -51.29
N GLU A 213 5.61 -54.14 -51.68
CA GLU A 213 4.42 -54.33 -52.53
C GLU A 213 4.78 -54.96 -53.88
N GLN A 214 5.85 -54.49 -54.52
CA GLN A 214 6.33 -55.09 -55.78
C GLN A 214 6.75 -56.56 -55.59
N ALA A 215 7.49 -56.86 -54.53
CA ALA A 215 7.91 -58.22 -54.20
C ALA A 215 6.70 -59.12 -53.90
N GLN A 216 5.71 -58.64 -53.15
CA GLN A 216 4.47 -59.37 -52.88
C GLN A 216 3.70 -59.66 -54.18
N GLY A 217 3.52 -58.66 -55.04
CA GLY A 217 2.87 -58.87 -56.34
C GLY A 217 3.64 -59.83 -57.26
N THR A 218 4.98 -59.90 -57.17
CA THR A 218 5.75 -60.95 -57.86
C THR A 218 5.50 -62.33 -57.27
N ARG A 219 5.45 -62.45 -55.92
CA ARG A 219 5.17 -63.70 -55.22
C ARG A 219 3.81 -64.26 -55.59
N GLU A 220 2.78 -63.41 -55.64
CA GLU A 220 1.42 -63.81 -56.01
C GLU A 220 1.34 -64.33 -57.44
N ARG A 221 2.01 -63.66 -58.40
CA ARG A 221 2.09 -64.13 -59.79
C ARG A 221 2.80 -65.47 -59.91
N LEU A 222 3.89 -65.67 -59.16
CA LEU A 222 4.60 -66.94 -59.12
C LEU A 222 3.72 -68.04 -58.52
N ALA A 223 3.04 -67.79 -57.40
CA ALA A 223 2.12 -68.74 -56.78
C ALA A 223 0.94 -69.10 -57.70
N GLN A 224 0.41 -68.14 -58.46
CA GLN A 224 -0.61 -68.40 -59.48
C GLN A 224 -0.06 -69.28 -60.61
N ALA A 225 1.15 -69.00 -61.10
CA ALA A 225 1.79 -69.82 -62.12
C ALA A 225 2.06 -71.25 -61.63
N GLU A 226 2.54 -71.42 -60.40
CA GLU A 226 2.70 -72.72 -59.74
C GLU A 226 1.37 -73.48 -59.68
N CYS A 227 0.29 -72.84 -59.22
CA CYS A 227 -1.03 -73.45 -59.15
C CYS A 227 -1.55 -73.89 -60.54
N VAL A 228 -1.34 -73.07 -61.58
CA VAL A 228 -1.70 -73.43 -62.96
C VAL A 228 -0.88 -74.63 -63.44
N LEU A 229 0.42 -74.67 -63.15
CA LEU A 229 1.29 -75.80 -63.51
C LEU A 229 0.94 -77.09 -62.74
N GLU A 230 0.56 -76.98 -61.47
CA GLU A 230 0.06 -78.11 -60.68
C GLU A 230 -1.27 -78.65 -61.23
N GLN A 231 -2.22 -77.77 -61.55
CA GLN A 231 -3.48 -78.16 -62.19
C GLN A 231 -3.22 -78.84 -63.53
N PHE A 232 -2.31 -78.27 -64.33
CA PHE A 232 -1.89 -78.82 -65.60
C PHE A 232 -1.32 -80.24 -65.45
N GLY A 233 -0.44 -80.47 -64.46
CA GLY A 233 0.15 -81.78 -64.18
C GLY A 233 -0.85 -82.84 -63.71
N ASN A 234 -2.03 -82.44 -63.22
CA ASN A 234 -3.09 -83.33 -62.75
C ASN A 234 -4.14 -83.66 -63.83
N GLU A 235 -3.97 -83.20 -65.07
CA GLU A 235 -4.87 -83.51 -66.20
C GLU A 235 -4.68 -84.93 -66.76
N ASP A 236 -5.65 -85.44 -67.53
CA ASP A 236 -5.55 -86.73 -68.20
C ASP A 236 -4.33 -86.80 -69.14
N HIS A 237 -3.70 -87.97 -69.23
CA HIS A 237 -2.45 -88.16 -69.98
C HIS A 237 -2.55 -87.71 -71.44
N HIS A 238 -3.68 -87.92 -72.11
CA HIS A 238 -3.85 -87.46 -73.49
C HIS A 238 -3.95 -85.93 -73.60
N GLU A 239 -4.65 -85.29 -72.67
CA GLU A 239 -4.87 -83.85 -72.66
C GLU A 239 -3.61 -83.07 -72.24
N PHE A 240 -2.88 -83.59 -71.24
CA PHE A 240 -1.58 -83.09 -70.81
C PHE A 240 -0.56 -83.10 -71.96
N ILE A 241 -0.39 -84.22 -72.66
CA ILE A 241 0.60 -84.35 -73.74
C ILE A 241 0.30 -83.38 -74.88
N TRP A 242 -0.97 -83.24 -75.28
CA TRP A 242 -1.36 -82.32 -76.36
C TRP A 242 -1.12 -80.86 -76.00
N LYS A 243 -1.57 -80.44 -74.81
CA LYS A 243 -1.38 -79.06 -74.34
C LYS A 243 0.10 -78.76 -74.06
N PHE A 244 0.87 -79.71 -73.53
CA PHE A 244 2.30 -79.52 -73.23
C PHE A 244 3.08 -79.29 -74.52
N HIS A 245 2.85 -80.09 -75.56
CA HIS A 245 3.52 -79.91 -76.85
C HIS A 245 3.10 -78.58 -77.53
N SER A 246 1.84 -78.15 -77.35
CA SER A 246 1.36 -76.84 -77.80
C SER A 246 2.03 -75.68 -77.05
N MET A 247 2.17 -75.79 -75.72
CA MET A 247 2.84 -74.80 -74.86
C MET A 247 4.35 -74.74 -75.14
N ALA A 248 5.02 -75.89 -75.25
CA ALA A 248 6.45 -75.97 -75.57
C ALA A 248 6.78 -75.36 -76.94
N SER A 249 5.91 -75.56 -77.95
CA SER A 249 6.06 -74.92 -79.27
C SER A 249 5.88 -73.39 -79.23
N ARG A 250 5.11 -72.87 -78.26
CA ARG A 250 4.95 -71.42 -78.05
C ARG A 250 6.15 -70.81 -77.32
N LEU A 251 6.69 -71.51 -76.32
CA LEU A 251 7.85 -71.06 -75.55
C LEU A 251 9.13 -70.99 -76.40
N THR A 252 9.37 -71.96 -77.27
CA THR A 252 10.53 -71.95 -78.19
C THR A 252 10.46 -70.77 -79.17
N LYS A 253 9.26 -70.41 -79.65
CA LYS A 253 9.05 -69.23 -80.50
C LYS A 253 9.32 -67.92 -79.76
N THR A 254 8.96 -67.82 -78.48
CA THR A 254 9.23 -66.60 -77.68
C THR A 254 10.72 -66.45 -77.35
N GLU A 255 11.44 -67.55 -77.07
CA GLU A 255 12.89 -67.51 -76.85
C GLU A 255 13.68 -67.14 -78.13
N GLU A 256 13.24 -67.61 -79.29
CA GLU A 256 13.82 -67.22 -80.59
C GLU A 256 13.57 -65.74 -80.92
N LEU A 257 12.40 -65.21 -80.56
CA LEU A 257 12.06 -63.80 -80.73
C LEU A 257 12.87 -62.89 -79.79
N GLU A 258 13.06 -63.28 -78.52
CA GLU A 258 13.93 -62.54 -77.61
C GLU A 258 15.41 -62.58 -78.03
N LYS A 259 15.92 -63.72 -78.55
CA LYS A 259 17.28 -63.81 -79.09
C LYS A 259 17.47 -62.94 -80.34
N LYS A 260 16.48 -62.88 -81.23
CA LYS A 260 16.47 -61.96 -82.39
C LYS A 260 16.46 -60.49 -81.94
N TRP A 261 15.70 -60.15 -80.90
CA TRP A 261 15.64 -58.79 -80.37
C TRP A 261 16.96 -58.37 -79.71
N ARG A 262 17.56 -59.24 -78.87
CA ARG A 262 18.90 -59.02 -78.27
C ARG A 262 20.01 -58.83 -79.31
N ASN A 263 20.01 -59.64 -80.38
CA ASN A 263 21.02 -59.52 -81.44
C ASN A 263 20.82 -58.28 -82.34
N GLY A 264 19.60 -57.75 -82.42
CA GLY A 264 19.30 -56.50 -83.14
C GLY A 264 19.77 -55.23 -82.42
N LEU A 265 19.80 -55.21 -81.08
CA LEU A 265 20.28 -54.06 -80.30
C LEU A 265 21.81 -53.93 -80.23
N ALA A 266 22.57 -55.00 -80.48
CA ALA A 266 24.04 -54.94 -80.47
C ALA A 266 24.63 -54.19 -81.68
N ALA A 267 23.85 -53.97 -82.76
CA ALA A 267 24.32 -53.32 -83.99
C ALA A 267 24.14 -51.80 -84.04
N SER A 268 23.47 -51.18 -83.05
CA SER A 268 23.06 -49.77 -83.09
C SER A 268 23.69 -48.84 -82.05
N HIS A 269 24.60 -49.33 -81.19
CA HIS A 269 25.28 -48.50 -80.19
C HIS A 269 26.70 -48.08 -80.61
N SER A 270 26.79 -47.12 -81.52
CA SER A 270 27.94 -46.19 -81.60
C SER A 270 27.55 -44.89 -80.86
N LEU A 271 28.05 -44.73 -79.64
CA LEU A 271 27.83 -43.55 -78.79
C LEU A 271 28.75 -42.38 -79.17
N PRO A 272 28.26 -41.12 -79.18
CA PRO A 272 29.08 -39.98 -78.81
C PRO A 272 28.90 -39.68 -77.31
N GLN A 273 30.03 -39.57 -76.62
CA GLN A 273 30.16 -39.21 -75.20
C GLN A 273 29.54 -37.83 -74.91
N GLN A 274 28.76 -37.73 -73.84
CA GLN A 274 28.33 -36.44 -73.28
C GLN A 274 29.25 -35.95 -72.15
N VAL A 275 29.43 -34.63 -72.21
CA VAL A 275 30.29 -33.73 -71.44
C VAL A 275 29.90 -33.66 -69.95
N ARG A 276 30.90 -33.67 -69.07
CA ARG A 276 30.79 -33.42 -67.61
C ARG A 276 30.54 -31.93 -67.31
N PRO A 277 29.67 -31.56 -66.35
CA PRO A 277 29.69 -30.22 -65.78
C PRO A 277 30.66 -30.14 -64.58
N GLN A 278 31.42 -29.05 -64.53
CA GLN A 278 32.37 -28.72 -63.46
C GLN A 278 31.64 -28.23 -62.21
N ARG A 279 32.02 -28.78 -61.04
CA ARG A 279 31.81 -28.16 -59.73
C ARG A 279 32.79 -27.01 -59.56
N ARG A 280 32.31 -25.85 -59.08
CA ARG A 280 33.11 -24.91 -58.32
C ARG A 280 32.42 -24.61 -56.99
N THR A 281 33.14 -24.95 -55.94
CA THR A 281 33.08 -24.40 -54.58
C THR A 281 34.49 -23.86 -54.28
N PRO A 282 34.72 -23.06 -53.24
CA PRO A 282 33.80 -22.61 -52.18
C PRO A 282 33.45 -21.13 -52.24
#